data_AF-A0A4W3GQ13-F1
#
_entry.id   AF-A0A4W3GQ13-F1
#
_cell.length_a   1.000
_cell.length_b   1.000
_cell.length_c   1.000
_cell.angle_alpha   90.00
_cell.angle_beta   90.00
_cell.angle_gamma   90.00
#
_symmetry.space_group_name_H-M   'P 1'
#
loop_
_entity.id
_entity.type
_entity.pdbx_description
1 polymer ?
#
loop_
_entity_poly.entity_id
_entity_poly.type
_entity_poly.pdbx_seq_one_letter_code
_entity_poly.pdbx_strand_id
1 'polypeptide(L)'
;MFYWVTHCMVLVLLQIVLPALFVFVALLFSLIVPPFGKYPALELQPWMYEEQFTFISEDVPEEASTKRLISALLNNPGFGTKCMKDRPEDTPCEGSGSDWAPPPLAPALMDMLLNGNWTAEFPSPGCECSSKNNKRMLPECSAGAGGMPPPQVPRNTGDTLQNLTGRNISDYLVKTYPQIISKRWEDPCAVTDLGICTHSAEGALLCLQP
;
A
#
# COMPACT_ATOMS: atom_id res chain seq x y z
N MET A 1 7.58 13.39 -68.95
CA MET A 1 8.64 12.40 -68.62
C MET A 1 9.14 12.58 -67.18
N PHE A 2 9.45 13.80 -66.73
CA PHE A 2 9.88 14.07 -65.34
C PHE A 2 8.86 13.67 -64.25
N TYR A 3 7.56 13.92 -64.45
CA TYR A 3 6.52 13.60 -63.45
C TYR A 3 6.38 12.10 -63.16
N TRP A 4 6.52 11.24 -64.18
CA TRP A 4 6.46 9.78 -64.04
C TRP A 4 7.71 9.20 -63.35
N VAL A 5 8.89 9.78 -63.61
CA VAL A 5 10.15 9.41 -62.95
C VAL A 5 10.11 9.79 -61.47
N THR A 6 9.58 10.98 -61.12
CA THR A 6 9.40 11.40 -59.73
C THR A 6 8.35 10.56 -58.99
N HIS A 7 7.23 10.22 -59.63
CA HIS A 7 6.19 9.37 -59.02
C HIS A 7 6.69 7.94 -58.76
N CYS A 8 7.45 7.37 -59.71
CA CYS A 8 8.05 6.04 -59.54
C CYS A 8 9.13 6.03 -58.46
N MET A 9 9.96 7.09 -58.39
CA MET A 9 10.97 7.25 -57.34
C MET A 9 10.34 7.37 -55.95
N VAL A 10 9.25 8.12 -55.79
CA VAL A 10 8.51 8.23 -54.51
C VAL A 10 7.88 6.90 -54.11
N LEU A 11 7.34 6.13 -55.07
CA LEU A 11 6.82 4.79 -54.81
C LEU A 11 7.91 3.80 -54.35
N VAL A 12 9.11 3.87 -54.95
CA VAL A 12 10.27 3.05 -54.54
C VAL A 12 10.79 3.47 -53.16
N LEU A 13 10.88 4.77 -52.88
CA LEU A 13 11.23 5.27 -51.54
C LEU A 13 10.20 4.80 -50.51
N LEU A 14 8.91 4.85 -50.80
CA LEU A 14 7.87 4.40 -49.88
C LEU A 14 7.88 2.86 -49.69
N GLN A 15 8.16 2.07 -50.73
CA GLN A 15 8.21 0.59 -50.63
C GLN A 15 9.47 0.05 -49.93
N ILE A 16 10.58 0.79 -49.93
CA ILE A 16 11.85 0.31 -49.34
C ILE A 16 12.11 0.99 -47.99
N VAL A 17 11.88 2.30 -47.89
CA VAL A 17 12.19 3.07 -46.67
C VAL A 17 11.14 2.84 -45.59
N LEU A 18 9.86 2.68 -45.95
CA LEU A 18 8.79 2.47 -44.96
C LEU A 18 8.94 1.13 -44.21
N PRO A 19 9.19 -0.03 -44.86
CA PRO A 19 9.42 -1.28 -44.13
C PRO A 19 10.71 -1.26 -43.31
N ALA A 20 11.77 -0.62 -43.82
CA ALA A 20 13.03 -0.50 -43.08
C ALA A 20 12.86 0.34 -41.80
N LEU A 21 12.15 1.47 -41.88
CA LEU A 21 11.81 2.31 -40.73
C LEU A 21 10.90 1.56 -39.75
N PHE A 22 9.91 0.83 -40.25
CA PHE A 22 9.01 0.04 -39.41
C PHE A 22 9.76 -1.04 -38.63
N VAL A 23 10.68 -1.77 -39.27
CA VAL A 23 11.54 -2.76 -38.60
C VAL A 23 12.47 -2.09 -37.61
N PHE A 24 13.07 -0.94 -37.94
CA PHE A 24 13.93 -0.18 -37.02
C PHE A 24 13.18 0.24 -35.76
N VAL A 25 11.96 0.77 -35.91
CA VAL A 25 11.09 1.15 -34.79
C VAL A 25 10.68 -0.08 -33.98
N ALA A 26 10.34 -1.21 -34.63
CA ALA A 26 10.01 -2.46 -33.95
C ALA A 26 11.20 -3.02 -33.14
N LEU A 27 12.43 -2.90 -33.64
CA LEU A 27 13.64 -3.30 -32.92
C LEU A 27 13.92 -2.40 -31.71
N LEU A 28 13.69 -1.08 -31.83
CA LEU A 28 13.75 -0.18 -30.68
C LEU A 28 12.75 -0.57 -29.59
N PHE A 29 11.50 -0.88 -29.96
CA PHE A 29 10.51 -1.37 -28.99
C PHE A 29 10.90 -2.72 -28.38
N SER A 30 11.53 -3.60 -29.15
CA SER A 30 12.04 -4.89 -28.66
C SER A 30 13.23 -4.75 -27.70
N LEU A 31 13.96 -3.62 -27.73
CA LEU A 31 15.02 -3.30 -26.77
C LEU A 31 14.49 -2.64 -25.49
N ILE A 32 13.35 -1.96 -25.58
CA ILE A 32 12.68 -1.31 -24.43
C ILE A 32 11.97 -2.36 -23.57
N VAL A 33 11.35 -3.36 -24.20
CA VAL A 33 10.77 -4.50 -23.47
C VAL A 33 11.94 -5.35 -22.97
N PRO A 34 12.13 -5.49 -21.64
CA PRO A 34 13.21 -6.32 -21.13
C PRO A 34 13.03 -7.72 -21.72
N PRO A 35 14.08 -8.35 -22.27
CA PRO A 35 13.98 -9.72 -22.71
C PRO A 35 13.47 -10.53 -21.52
N PHE A 36 12.53 -11.46 -21.75
CA PHE A 36 11.97 -12.35 -20.72
C PHE A 36 13.07 -13.27 -20.16
N GLY A 37 13.99 -12.68 -19.41
CA GLY A 37 15.17 -13.27 -18.82
C GLY A 37 14.94 -13.30 -17.33
N LYS A 38 14.44 -14.45 -16.86
CA LYS A 38 14.42 -14.94 -15.48
C LYS A 38 14.73 -13.86 -14.43
N TYR A 39 13.69 -13.29 -13.83
CA TYR A 39 13.84 -12.51 -12.63
C TYR A 39 14.66 -13.33 -11.62
N PRO A 40 15.78 -12.80 -11.08
CA PRO A 40 16.49 -13.48 -10.02
C PRO A 40 15.51 -13.71 -8.86
N ALA A 41 15.68 -14.82 -8.13
CA ALA A 41 14.86 -15.06 -6.95
C ALA A 41 15.13 -13.92 -5.96
N LEU A 42 14.15 -13.04 -5.80
CA LEU A 42 14.18 -11.95 -4.83
C LEU A 42 13.48 -12.44 -3.56
N GLU A 43 14.18 -12.38 -2.43
CA GLU A 43 13.54 -12.62 -1.14
C GLU A 43 12.61 -11.45 -0.84
N LEU A 44 11.30 -11.72 -0.77
CA LEU A 44 10.33 -10.70 -0.43
C LEU A 44 10.50 -10.31 1.03
N GLN A 45 10.89 -9.06 1.25
CA GLN A 45 11.04 -8.49 2.59
C GLN A 45 10.00 -7.37 2.78
N PRO A 46 9.34 -7.28 3.95
CA PRO A 46 8.32 -6.27 4.20
C PRO A 46 8.81 -4.84 3.97
N TRP A 47 10.05 -4.52 4.33
CA TRP A 47 10.66 -3.19 4.21
C TRP A 47 11.08 -2.81 2.78
N MET A 48 10.82 -3.65 1.78
CA MET A 48 10.94 -3.26 0.37
C MET A 48 9.84 -2.30 -0.08
N TYR A 49 8.73 -2.28 0.65
CA TYR A 49 7.68 -1.28 0.48
C TYR A 49 7.92 -0.16 1.49
N GLU A 50 7.61 1.07 1.09
CA GLU A 50 7.88 2.29 1.86
C GLU A 50 7.04 2.37 3.16
N GLU A 51 6.13 3.34 3.28
CA GLU A 51 5.35 3.49 4.50
C GLU A 51 4.37 2.32 4.68
N GLN A 52 4.61 1.52 5.71
CA GLN A 52 3.75 0.42 6.13
C GLN A 52 3.14 0.73 7.50
N PHE A 53 1.84 0.44 7.61
CA PHE A 53 1.11 0.54 8.87
C PHE A 53 0.70 -0.86 9.33
N THR A 54 1.23 -1.27 10.48
CA THR A 54 0.82 -2.50 11.18
C THR A 54 -0.10 -2.11 12.33
N PHE A 55 -1.06 -2.95 12.71
CA PHE A 55 -1.92 -2.69 13.87
C PHE A 55 -1.92 -3.85 14.86
N ILE A 56 -2.15 -3.52 16.13
CA ILE A 56 -2.37 -4.49 17.21
C ILE A 56 -3.66 -4.13 17.94
N SER A 57 -4.46 -5.15 18.27
CA SER A 57 -5.65 -5.01 19.11
C SER A 57 -5.62 -6.11 20.17
N GLU A 58 -5.72 -5.72 21.43
CA GLU A 58 -5.91 -6.66 22.54
C GLU A 58 -7.41 -6.85 22.79
N ASP A 59 -8.01 -7.84 22.14
CA ASP A 59 -9.46 -8.07 22.24
C ASP A 59 -9.87 -8.72 23.59
N VAL A 60 -8.97 -9.51 24.20
CA VAL A 60 -9.21 -10.19 25.49
C VAL A 60 -8.08 -9.85 26.47
N PRO A 61 -8.21 -8.75 27.24
CA PRO A 61 -7.17 -8.30 28.16
C PRO A 61 -7.02 -9.15 29.42
N GLU A 62 -7.85 -10.16 29.64
CA GLU A 62 -7.76 -11.03 30.82
C GLU A 62 -6.84 -12.25 30.61
N GLU A 63 -6.49 -12.56 29.36
CA GLU A 63 -5.73 -13.76 29.04
C GLU A 63 -4.22 -13.55 29.15
N ALA A 64 -3.57 -14.31 30.05
CA ALA A 64 -2.13 -14.17 30.31
C ALA A 64 -1.24 -14.57 29.11
N SER A 65 -1.70 -15.52 28.28
CA SER A 65 -1.06 -15.95 27.03
C SER A 65 -0.99 -14.80 26.02
N THR A 66 -2.11 -14.11 25.80
CA THR A 66 -2.23 -12.97 24.87
C THR A 66 -1.33 -11.82 25.30
N LYS A 67 -1.30 -11.50 26.59
CA LYS A 67 -0.36 -10.50 27.15
C LYS A 67 1.10 -10.87 26.93
N ARG A 68 1.46 -12.15 27.10
CA ARG A 68 2.82 -12.63 26.84
C ARG A 68 3.18 -12.52 25.37
N LEU A 69 2.24 -12.85 24.48
CA LEU A 69 2.43 -12.74 23.04
C LEU A 69 2.63 -11.28 22.63
N ILE A 70 1.73 -10.38 23.03
CA ILE A 70 1.84 -8.94 22.73
C ILE A 70 3.15 -8.38 23.28
N SER A 71 3.51 -8.73 24.52
CA SER A 71 4.79 -8.34 25.11
C SER A 71 5.99 -8.83 24.30
N ALA A 72 5.97 -10.07 23.82
CA ALA A 72 7.03 -10.62 22.97
C ALA A 72 7.11 -9.97 21.58
N LEU A 73 5.96 -9.52 21.03
CA LEU A 73 5.90 -8.82 19.74
C LEU A 73 6.37 -7.35 19.85
N LEU A 74 6.13 -6.70 20.99
CA LEU A 74 6.47 -5.28 21.17
C LEU A 74 7.90 -5.06 21.69
N ASN A 75 8.36 -5.92 22.61
CA ASN A 75 9.69 -5.81 23.21
C ASN A 75 10.77 -6.34 22.25
N ASN A 76 11.99 -5.78 22.35
CA ASN A 76 13.17 -6.21 21.59
C ASN A 76 13.35 -7.75 21.63
N PRO A 77 13.44 -8.47 20.48
CA PRO A 77 13.71 -8.04 19.10
C PRO A 77 12.55 -7.37 18.34
N GLY A 78 11.33 -7.48 18.85
CA GLY A 78 10.13 -6.86 18.28
C GLY A 78 9.53 -7.60 17.10
N PHE A 79 8.48 -7.02 16.53
CA PHE A 79 7.82 -7.47 15.32
C PHE A 79 8.73 -7.29 14.10
N GLY A 80 8.98 -8.35 13.36
CA GLY A 80 9.79 -8.36 12.13
C GLY A 80 11.19 -8.97 12.29
N THR A 81 11.90 -9.14 11.18
CA THR A 81 13.19 -9.86 11.13
C THR A 81 14.37 -9.02 10.65
N LYS A 82 14.14 -7.76 10.31
CA LYS A 82 15.17 -6.83 9.77
C LYS A 82 16.36 -6.64 10.71
N CYS A 83 16.10 -6.61 12.02
CA CYS A 83 17.09 -6.31 13.05
C CYS A 83 17.64 -7.55 13.78
N MET A 84 17.42 -8.75 13.22
CA MET A 84 17.98 -9.96 13.80
C MET A 84 19.49 -10.02 13.58
N LYS A 85 20.22 -10.51 14.58
CA LYS A 85 21.69 -10.59 14.58
C LYS A 85 22.27 -11.36 13.39
N ASP A 86 21.51 -12.31 12.84
CA ASP A 86 21.92 -13.17 11.73
C ASP A 86 21.65 -12.53 10.34
N ARG A 87 21.09 -11.31 10.30
CA ARG A 87 20.80 -10.55 9.07
C ARG A 87 21.30 -9.10 9.20
N PRO A 88 22.60 -8.86 9.01
CA PRO A 88 23.13 -7.50 8.96
C PRO A 88 22.64 -6.82 7.67
N GLU A 89 21.69 -5.91 7.78
CA GLU A 89 21.41 -4.96 6.70
C GLU A 89 22.37 -3.76 6.74
N ASP A 90 22.53 -3.10 5.60
CA ASP A 90 23.36 -1.89 5.45
C ASP A 90 22.85 -0.70 6.29
N THR A 91 21.60 -0.76 6.78
CA THR A 91 21.01 0.27 7.65
C THR A 91 21.07 -0.15 9.12
N PRO A 92 21.66 0.68 10.01
CA PRO A 92 21.64 0.42 11.44
C PRO A 92 20.20 0.39 11.95
N CYS A 93 19.87 -0.64 12.74
CA CYS A 93 18.66 -0.65 13.53
C CYS A 93 18.77 0.37 14.65
N GLU A 94 18.37 1.60 14.37
CA GLU A 94 18.33 2.69 15.34
C GLU A 94 17.18 2.47 16.32
N GLY A 95 17.36 2.87 17.58
CA GLY A 95 16.37 2.66 18.62
C GLY A 95 15.09 3.43 18.31
N SER A 96 14.01 2.72 17.96
CA SER A 96 12.71 3.34 17.76
C SER A 96 12.20 3.96 19.05
N GLY A 97 11.34 4.97 18.92
CA GLY A 97 10.56 5.48 20.04
C GLY A 97 9.82 4.34 20.73
N SER A 98 9.85 4.32 22.06
CA SER A 98 9.04 3.40 22.88
C SER A 98 7.62 3.93 23.13
N ASP A 99 7.41 5.21 22.84
CA ASP A 99 6.29 5.95 23.38
C ASP A 99 5.15 6.00 22.37
N TRP A 100 4.01 5.49 22.78
CA TRP A 100 2.77 5.54 22.02
C TRP A 100 2.23 6.96 22.00
N ALA A 101 2.15 7.56 20.81
CA ALA A 101 1.58 8.89 20.64
C ALA A 101 0.67 8.91 19.41
N PRO A 102 -0.50 9.59 19.45
CA PRO A 102 -1.29 9.80 18.25
C PRO A 102 -0.54 10.73 17.28
N PRO A 103 -0.72 10.55 15.96
CA PRO A 103 -0.14 11.46 14.98
C PRO A 103 -0.75 12.87 15.11
N PRO A 104 0.01 13.92 14.74
CA PRO A 104 -0.52 15.28 14.72
C PRO A 104 -1.65 15.39 13.69
N LEU A 105 -2.72 16.09 14.07
CA LEU A 105 -3.86 16.39 13.19
C LEU A 105 -4.04 17.90 13.02
N ALA A 106 -4.70 18.29 11.93
CA ALA A 106 -5.12 19.67 11.72
C ALA A 106 -6.04 20.13 12.88
N PRO A 107 -5.86 21.34 13.43
CA PRO A 107 -6.67 21.82 14.56
C PRO A 107 -8.18 21.79 14.31
N ALA A 108 -8.61 22.11 13.09
CA ALA A 108 -10.02 22.07 12.70
C ALA A 108 -10.62 20.65 12.76
N LEU A 109 -9.82 19.64 12.41
CA LEU A 109 -10.24 18.24 12.48
C LEU A 109 -10.30 17.74 13.92
N MET A 110 -9.34 18.14 14.76
CA MET A 110 -9.38 17.85 16.19
C MET A 110 -10.61 18.43 16.86
N ASP A 111 -10.94 19.70 16.59
CA ASP A 111 -12.11 20.36 17.17
C ASP A 111 -13.42 19.68 16.74
N MET A 112 -13.53 19.30 15.45
CA MET A 112 -14.69 18.56 14.93
C MET A 112 -14.86 17.19 15.61
N LEU A 113 -13.77 16.46 15.85
CA LEU A 113 -13.81 15.15 16.49
C LEU A 113 -14.15 15.26 17.99
N LEU A 114 -13.69 16.30 18.68
CA LEU A 114 -13.95 16.51 20.11
C LEU A 114 -15.35 17.04 20.41
N ASN A 115 -15.85 17.96 19.58
CA ASN A 115 -17.14 18.64 19.81
C ASN A 115 -18.32 17.99 19.07
N GLY A 116 -18.08 16.92 18.32
CA GLY A 116 -19.12 16.23 17.56
C GLY A 116 -20.08 15.42 18.44
N ASN A 117 -21.29 15.20 17.93
CA ASN A 117 -22.31 14.39 18.59
C ASN A 117 -22.16 12.91 18.19
N TRP A 118 -21.23 12.21 18.85
CA TRP A 118 -20.90 10.81 18.58
C TRP A 118 -21.50 9.87 19.62
N THR A 119 -21.86 8.66 19.20
CA THR A 119 -22.30 7.60 20.12
C THR A 119 -21.23 6.52 20.28
N ALA A 120 -21.42 5.60 21.23
CA ALA A 120 -20.51 4.47 21.40
C ALA A 120 -20.46 3.58 20.15
N GLU A 121 -21.58 3.45 19.45
CA GLU A 121 -21.73 2.67 18.23
C GLU A 121 -21.21 3.43 17.00
N PHE A 122 -21.33 4.76 16.99
CA PHE A 122 -20.89 5.63 15.90
C PHE A 122 -19.96 6.73 16.44
N PRO A 123 -18.70 6.39 16.76
CA PRO A 123 -17.73 7.32 17.36
C PRO A 123 -17.15 8.33 16.36
N SER A 124 -17.62 8.33 15.10
CA SER A 124 -17.09 9.14 14.01
C SER A 124 -18.14 9.40 12.94
N PRO A 125 -17.91 10.36 12.02
CA PRO A 125 -18.69 10.49 10.80
C PRO A 125 -18.78 9.16 10.03
N GLY A 126 -19.93 8.96 9.39
CA GLY A 126 -20.17 7.82 8.50
C GLY A 126 -19.58 8.02 7.11
N CYS A 127 -19.56 6.94 6.33
CA CYS A 127 -19.18 6.95 4.93
C CYS A 127 -20.36 6.56 4.03
N GLU A 128 -20.33 7.01 2.78
CA GLU A 128 -21.26 6.58 1.76
C GLU A 128 -20.75 5.31 1.07
N CYS A 129 -21.51 4.22 1.21
CA CYS A 129 -21.21 2.94 0.60
C CYS A 129 -21.81 2.82 -0.80
N SER A 130 -21.28 1.87 -1.58
CA SER A 130 -21.80 1.54 -2.91
C SER A 130 -23.29 1.20 -2.86
N SER A 131 -24.08 1.80 -3.75
CA SER A 131 -25.52 1.56 -3.88
C SER A 131 -25.87 1.06 -5.29
N LYS A 132 -27.11 0.62 -5.51
CA LYS A 132 -27.56 0.15 -6.85
C LYS A 132 -27.39 1.22 -7.93
N ASN A 133 -27.57 2.49 -7.57
CA ASN A 133 -27.46 3.63 -8.48
C ASN A 133 -26.04 4.19 -8.58
N ASN A 134 -25.16 3.85 -7.64
CA ASN A 134 -23.80 4.35 -7.61
C ASN A 134 -22.84 3.24 -7.14
N LYS A 135 -22.32 2.49 -8.11
CA LYS A 135 -21.40 1.37 -7.88
C LYS A 135 -19.98 1.90 -7.70
N ARG A 136 -19.39 1.65 -6.54
CA ARG A 136 -18.05 2.13 -6.18
C ARG A 136 -17.25 0.99 -5.56
N MET A 137 -15.93 1.00 -5.76
CA MET A 137 -15.02 0.01 -5.16
C MET A 137 -14.61 0.39 -3.73
N LEU A 138 -14.41 1.68 -3.45
CA LEU A 138 -14.10 2.20 -2.12
C LEU A 138 -15.24 3.10 -1.61
N PRO A 139 -15.51 3.11 -0.29
CA PRO A 139 -16.48 4.04 0.29
C PRO A 139 -15.97 5.49 0.21
N GLU A 140 -16.88 6.43 0.04
CA GLU A 140 -16.54 7.86 0.18
C GLU A 140 -16.77 8.29 1.62
N CYS A 141 -15.69 8.73 2.25
CA CYS A 141 -15.66 9.09 3.65
C CYS A 141 -15.38 10.59 3.81
N SER A 142 -16.12 11.24 4.72
CA SER A 142 -15.85 12.63 5.10
C SER A 142 -14.58 12.72 5.96
N ALA A 143 -14.04 13.94 6.11
CA ALA A 143 -12.88 14.18 6.98
C ALA A 143 -13.20 13.74 8.41
N GLY A 144 -12.31 12.97 9.04
CA GLY A 144 -12.50 12.45 10.40
C GLY A 144 -13.27 11.14 10.49
N ALA A 145 -13.69 10.55 9.36
CA ALA A 145 -14.15 9.17 9.36
C ALA A 145 -13.07 8.24 9.93
N GLY A 146 -13.45 7.36 10.88
CA GLY A 146 -12.52 6.53 11.66
C GLY A 146 -12.17 7.13 13.03
N GLY A 147 -12.57 8.38 13.27
CA GLY A 147 -12.45 9.06 14.56
C GLY A 147 -11.03 9.57 14.84
N MET A 148 -10.74 9.80 16.11
CA MET A 148 -9.40 10.21 16.53
C MET A 148 -8.38 9.11 16.19
N PRO A 149 -7.23 9.44 15.58
CA PRO A 149 -6.26 8.45 15.15
C PRO A 149 -5.72 7.67 16.35
N PRO A 150 -5.44 6.37 16.17
CA PRO A 150 -4.90 5.55 17.25
C PRO A 150 -3.48 6.02 17.62
N PRO A 151 -3.06 5.78 18.87
CA PRO A 151 -1.67 5.91 19.24
C PRO A 151 -0.80 5.02 18.34
N GLN A 152 0.30 5.59 17.87
CA GLN A 152 1.22 4.93 16.96
C GLN A 152 2.66 5.04 17.45
N VAL A 153 3.49 4.10 17.03
CA VAL A 153 4.91 4.05 17.37
C VAL A 153 5.70 3.57 16.15
N PRO A 154 6.73 4.30 15.70
CA PRO A 154 7.62 3.83 14.65
C PRO A 154 8.39 2.60 15.14
N ARG A 155 8.73 1.66 14.27
CA ARG A 155 9.52 0.47 14.59
C ARG A 155 10.86 0.50 13.88
N ASN A 156 11.86 -0.17 14.44
CA ASN A 156 13.21 -0.29 13.86
C ASN A 156 13.20 -0.93 12.46
N THR A 157 12.16 -1.71 12.16
CA THR A 157 11.92 -2.38 10.88
C THR A 157 11.49 -1.44 9.76
N GLY A 158 11.11 -0.19 10.07
CA GLY A 158 10.65 0.82 9.11
C GLY A 158 9.13 0.96 9.02
N ASP A 159 8.37 0.05 9.64
CA ASP A 159 6.92 0.14 9.74
C ASP A 159 6.48 0.96 10.97
N THR A 160 5.26 1.49 10.91
CA THR A 160 4.61 2.18 12.02
C THR A 160 3.52 1.27 12.62
N LEU A 161 3.63 1.00 13.91
CA LEU A 161 2.67 0.17 14.63
C LEU A 161 1.59 1.04 15.27
N GLN A 162 0.32 0.67 15.07
CA GLN A 162 -0.86 1.34 15.62
C GLN A 162 -1.55 0.48 16.69
N ASN A 163 -1.99 1.09 17.78
CA ASN A 163 -2.77 0.40 18.80
C ASN A 163 -4.27 0.67 18.61
N LEU A 164 -5.01 -0.35 18.17
CA LEU A 164 -6.45 -0.33 17.95
C LEU A 164 -7.27 -0.96 19.08
N THR A 165 -6.63 -1.26 20.21
CA THR A 165 -7.29 -1.90 21.37
C THR A 165 -8.54 -1.11 21.78
N GLY A 166 -9.66 -1.83 21.95
CA GLY A 166 -10.94 -1.25 22.34
C GLY A 166 -11.71 -0.56 21.21
N ARG A 167 -11.28 -0.70 19.95
CA ARG A 167 -12.00 -0.20 18.77
C ARG A 167 -12.59 -1.34 17.94
N ASN A 168 -13.63 -1.03 17.19
CA ASN A 168 -14.12 -1.91 16.14
C ASN A 168 -13.15 -1.85 14.94
N ILE A 169 -12.27 -2.85 14.83
CA ILE A 169 -11.23 -2.94 13.81
C ILE A 169 -11.86 -2.88 12.40
N SER A 170 -12.95 -3.61 12.18
CA SER A 170 -13.61 -3.66 10.86
C SER A 170 -14.13 -2.30 10.42
N ASP A 171 -14.79 -1.56 11.32
CA ASP A 171 -15.28 -0.21 11.03
C ASP A 171 -14.14 0.77 10.78
N TYR A 172 -13.09 0.72 11.61
CA TYR A 172 -11.91 1.57 11.46
C TYR A 172 -11.20 1.34 10.12
N LEU A 173 -10.95 0.08 9.76
CA LEU A 173 -10.29 -0.26 8.50
C LEU A 173 -11.11 0.21 7.30
N VAL A 174 -12.41 -0.07 7.26
CA VAL A 174 -13.26 0.36 6.11
C VAL A 174 -13.27 1.87 5.94
N LYS A 175 -13.27 2.64 7.03
CA LYS A 175 -13.30 4.11 7.00
C LYS A 175 -11.95 4.76 6.65
N THR A 176 -10.84 4.15 7.06
CA THR A 176 -9.49 4.72 6.88
C THR A 176 -8.74 4.18 5.66
N TYR A 177 -9.10 2.99 5.18
CA TYR A 177 -8.47 2.34 4.03
C TYR A 177 -8.40 3.21 2.76
N PRO A 178 -9.44 3.97 2.36
CA PRO A 178 -9.35 4.86 1.21
C PRO A 178 -8.28 5.94 1.37
N GLN A 179 -8.09 6.48 2.58
CA GLN A 179 -7.10 7.53 2.86
C GLN A 179 -5.67 6.96 2.90
N ILE A 180 -5.50 5.77 3.48
CA ILE A 180 -4.19 5.08 3.52
C ILE A 180 -3.74 4.77 2.10
N ILE A 181 -4.67 4.25 1.29
CA ILE A 181 -4.39 3.93 -0.09
C ILE A 181 -4.13 5.19 -0.91
N SER A 182 -4.97 6.23 -0.80
CA SER A 182 -4.78 7.45 -1.60
C SER A 182 -3.40 8.07 -1.40
N LYS A 183 -2.91 8.09 -0.16
CA LYS A 183 -1.54 8.54 0.15
C LYS A 183 -0.47 7.72 -0.59
N ARG A 184 -0.70 6.40 -0.75
CA ARG A 184 0.20 5.53 -1.52
C ARG A 184 0.15 5.78 -3.03
N TRP A 185 -0.99 6.23 -3.57
CA TRP A 185 -1.11 6.55 -5.01
C TRP A 185 -0.65 7.95 -5.36
N GLU A 186 -0.44 8.83 -4.38
CA GLU A 186 0.15 10.16 -4.60
C GLU A 186 1.59 10.04 -5.16
N ASP A 187 2.26 8.90 -4.91
CA ASP A 187 3.53 8.50 -5.52
C ASP A 187 3.33 7.45 -6.64
N PRO A 188 3.15 7.88 -7.90
CA PRO A 188 2.77 6.99 -9.02
C PRO A 188 3.79 5.90 -9.35
N CYS A 189 4.99 5.93 -8.77
CA CYS A 189 6.03 4.92 -8.96
C CYS A 189 5.86 3.66 -8.07
N ALA A 190 5.03 3.70 -7.02
CA ALA A 190 4.92 2.62 -6.02
C ALA A 190 3.78 1.61 -6.29
N VAL A 191 3.02 1.79 -7.38
CA VAL A 191 1.83 0.98 -7.69
C VAL A 191 2.02 0.09 -8.91
N THR A 192 3.16 -0.60 -8.98
CA THR A 192 3.41 -1.61 -10.01
C THR A 192 3.12 -3.05 -9.55
N ASP A 193 2.96 -3.31 -8.25
CA ASP A 193 2.69 -4.66 -7.74
C ASP A 193 1.38 -4.73 -6.93
N LEU A 194 0.24 -4.63 -7.64
CA LEU A 194 -1.07 -4.96 -7.06
C LEU A 194 -1.29 -6.49 -7.09
N GLY A 195 -0.46 -7.21 -6.33
CA GLY A 195 -0.66 -8.63 -6.00
C GLY A 195 -1.04 -8.75 -4.53
N ILE A 196 -2.31 -8.52 -4.19
CA ILE A 196 -2.80 -8.69 -2.81
C ILE A 196 -2.92 -10.19 -2.54
N CYS A 197 -1.94 -10.78 -1.85
CA CYS A 197 -2.06 -12.13 -1.30
C CYS A 197 -2.62 -12.02 0.13
N THR A 198 -3.91 -12.33 0.33
CA THR A 198 -4.45 -12.57 1.67
C THR A 198 -4.25 -14.04 2.03
N HIS A 199 -3.52 -14.31 3.12
CA HIS A 199 -3.53 -15.65 3.71
C HIS A 199 -4.82 -15.81 4.53
N SER A 200 -5.76 -16.63 4.03
CA SER A 200 -6.85 -17.20 4.83
C SER A 200 -6.41 -18.56 5.39
N ALA A 201 -6.75 -18.85 6.64
CA ALA A 201 -6.33 -20.03 7.40
C ALA A 201 -6.90 -21.37 6.88
N GLU A 202 -7.50 -21.39 5.70
CA GLU A 202 -8.03 -22.59 5.05
C GLU A 202 -7.50 -22.67 3.61
N GLY A 203 -6.23 -23.05 3.46
CA GLY A 203 -5.68 -23.85 2.35
C GLY A 203 -5.99 -23.51 0.87
N ALA A 204 -6.60 -22.38 0.53
CA ALA A 204 -6.95 -22.02 -0.83
C ALA A 204 -6.32 -20.67 -1.21
N LEU A 205 -5.29 -20.73 -2.05
CA LEU A 205 -4.70 -19.56 -2.71
C LEU A 205 -5.68 -19.07 -3.79
N LEU A 206 -6.45 -18.02 -3.49
CA LEU A 206 -7.23 -17.29 -4.49
C LEU A 206 -6.42 -16.07 -4.96
N CYS A 207 -5.60 -16.25 -5.99
CA CYS A 207 -5.09 -15.13 -6.77
C CYS A 207 -6.20 -14.63 -7.70
N LEU A 208 -6.82 -13.49 -7.37
CA LEU A 208 -7.60 -12.73 -8.34
C LEU A 208 -6.62 -12.00 -9.25
N GLN A 209 -6.37 -12.58 -10.42
CA GLN A 209 -5.70 -11.91 -11.54
C GLN A 209 -6.79 -11.36 -12.47
N PRO A 210 -6.60 -10.19 -13.11
CA PRO A 210 -7.52 -9.72 -14.16
C PRO A 210 -7.60 -10.68 -15.35
#